data_AF-A0A4S2T3U9-F1
#
_entry.id   AF-A0A4S2T3U9-F1
#
_cell.length_a   1.000
_cell.length_b   1.000
_cell.length_c   1.000
_cell.angle_alpha   90.00
_cell.angle_beta   90.00
_cell.angle_gamma   90.00
#
_symmetry.space_group_name_H-M   'P 1'
#
loop_
_entity.id
_entity.type
_entity.pdbx_description
1 polymer ?
#
loop_
_entity_poly.entity_id
_entity_poly.type
_entity_poly.pdbx_seq_one_letter_code
_entity_poly.pdbx_strand_id
1 'polypeptide(L)'
;MSVQDLRHRLESLRERLDEQPALAPREREEIRALIDKIEDRLRTGDTTSHSGLTHGVSLSAERFEADHPGVAGALRGIGVALANIGI
;
A
#
# COMPACT_ATOMS: atom_id res chain seq x y z
N MET A 1 7.09 4.72 13.78
CA MET A 1 5.78 4.97 13.13
C MET A 1 4.73 4.18 13.88
N SER A 2 3.48 4.66 13.90
CA SER A 2 2.36 3.97 14.57
C SER A 2 1.43 3.34 13.53
N VAL A 3 0.71 2.28 13.92
CA VAL A 3 -0.32 1.65 13.06
C VAL A 3 -1.37 2.66 12.58
N GLN A 4 -1.73 3.64 13.41
CA GLN A 4 -2.64 4.73 13.03
C GLN A 4 -2.09 5.59 11.87
N ASP A 5 -0.79 5.88 11.86
CA ASP A 5 -0.15 6.66 10.77
C ASP A 5 -0.21 5.89 9.45
N LEU A 6 0.03 4.58 9.50
CA LEU A 6 -0.10 3.70 8.34
C LEU A 6 -1.55 3.66 7.82
N ARG A 7 -2.55 3.55 8.71
CA ARG A 7 -3.96 3.59 8.31
C ARG A 7 -4.33 4.90 7.62
N HIS A 8 -3.86 6.02 8.15
CA HIS A 8 -4.10 7.33 7.53
C HIS A 8 -3.46 7.42 6.13
N ARG A 9 -2.24 6.88 5.95
CA ARG A 9 -1.59 6.81 4.63
C ARG A 9 -2.36 5.93 3.64
N LEU A 10 -2.91 4.82 4.09
CA LEU A 10 -3.74 3.94 3.26
C LEU A 10 -5.02 4.65 2.81
N GLU A 11 -5.66 5.37 3.72
CA GLU A 11 -6.84 6.19 3.41
C GLU A 11 -6.50 7.29 2.40
N SER A 12 -5.44 8.07 2.62
CA SER A 12 -5.00 9.09 1.66
C SER A 12 -4.62 8.50 0.30
N LEU A 13 -4.02 7.30 0.25
CA LEU A 13 -3.76 6.62 -1.03
C LEU A 13 -5.08 6.29 -1.73
N ARG A 14 -6.06 5.79 -0.99
CA ARG A 14 -7.38 5.40 -1.49
C ARG A 14 -8.16 6.58 -2.08
N GLU A 15 -8.08 7.75 -1.45
CA GLU A 15 -8.64 9.00 -1.99
C GLU A 15 -7.93 9.42 -3.28
N ARG A 16 -6.60 9.37 -3.30
CA ARG A 16 -5.81 9.72 -4.50
C ARG A 16 -6.10 8.81 -5.69
N LEU A 17 -6.46 7.54 -5.47
CA LEU A 17 -6.88 6.64 -6.55
C LEU A 17 -8.20 7.08 -7.18
N ASP A 18 -9.11 7.65 -6.38
CA ASP A 18 -10.40 8.15 -6.86
C ASP A 18 -10.20 9.44 -7.66
N GLU A 19 -9.29 10.29 -7.21
CA GLU A 19 -8.92 11.54 -7.89
C GLU A 19 -8.02 11.35 -9.13
N GLN A 20 -7.49 10.15 -9.38
CA GLN A 20 -6.63 9.85 -10.53
C GLN A 20 -7.37 9.05 -11.62
N PRO A 21 -8.05 9.73 -12.57
CA PRO A 21 -8.73 9.06 -13.67
C PRO A 21 -7.77 8.39 -14.66
N ALA A 22 -6.46 8.72 -14.60
CA ALA A 22 -5.43 8.16 -15.48
C ALA A 22 -5.04 6.71 -15.15
N LEU A 23 -5.39 6.18 -13.97
CA LEU A 23 -5.15 4.78 -13.61
C LEU A 23 -6.17 3.88 -14.31
N ALA A 24 -5.70 2.79 -14.94
CA ALA A 24 -6.61 1.80 -15.50
C ALA A 24 -7.47 1.17 -14.39
N PRO A 25 -8.69 0.69 -14.71
CA PRO A 25 -9.57 0.05 -13.73
C PRO A 25 -8.89 -1.11 -13.00
N ARG A 26 -8.15 -1.94 -13.76
CA ARG A 26 -7.39 -3.07 -13.24
C ARG A 26 -6.32 -2.64 -12.23
N GLU A 27 -5.61 -1.56 -12.50
CA GLU A 27 -4.56 -1.05 -11.61
C GLU A 27 -5.16 -0.51 -10.32
N ARG A 28 -6.28 0.20 -10.42
CA ARG A 28 -7.05 0.64 -9.24
C ARG A 28 -7.50 -0.54 -8.39
N GLU A 29 -8.00 -1.61 -9.00
CA GLU A 29 -8.38 -2.83 -8.29
C GLU A 29 -7.18 -3.51 -7.62
N GLU A 30 -6.03 -3.59 -8.30
CA GLU A 30 -4.80 -4.16 -7.72
C GLU A 30 -4.34 -3.38 -6.48
N ILE A 31 -4.35 -2.05 -6.54
CA ILE A 31 -3.95 -1.21 -5.41
C ILE A 31 -5.01 -1.29 -4.29
N ARG A 32 -6.30 -1.32 -4.63
CA ARG A 32 -7.38 -1.48 -3.65
C ARG A 32 -7.26 -2.80 -2.89
N ALA A 33 -6.99 -3.89 -3.60
CA ALA A 33 -6.78 -5.21 -3.01
C ALA A 33 -5.55 -5.23 -2.09
N LEU A 34 -4.47 -4.54 -2.45
CA LEU A 34 -3.30 -4.36 -1.58
C LEU A 34 -3.66 -3.61 -0.30
N ILE A 35 -4.39 -2.50 -0.41
CA ILE A 35 -4.84 -1.71 0.74
C ILE A 35 -5.67 -2.58 1.68
N ASP A 36 -6.71 -3.26 1.15
CA ASP A 36 -7.59 -4.09 1.96
C ASP A 36 -6.83 -5.25 2.63
N LYS A 37 -5.86 -5.86 1.94
CA LYS A 37 -4.99 -6.90 2.51
C LYS A 37 -4.14 -6.38 3.66
N ILE A 38 -3.59 -5.17 3.54
CA ILE A 38 -2.81 -4.54 4.61
C ILE A 38 -3.73 -4.23 5.79
N GLU A 39 -4.90 -3.64 5.57
CA GLU A 39 -5.85 -3.32 6.64
C GLU A 39 -6.34 -4.58 7.38
N ASP A 40 -6.61 -5.66 6.66
CA ASP A 40 -6.98 -6.94 7.27
C ASP A 40 -5.88 -7.49 8.18
N ARG A 41 -4.62 -7.36 7.73
CA ARG A 41 -3.45 -7.72 8.52
C ARG A 41 -3.32 -6.88 9.78
N LEU A 42 -3.50 -5.57 9.66
CA LEU A 42 -3.46 -4.65 10.80
C LEU A 42 -4.55 -4.95 11.82
N ARG A 43 -5.73 -5.39 11.36
CA ARG A 43 -6.85 -5.78 12.21
C ARG A 43 -6.62 -7.12 12.91
N THR A 44 -6.09 -8.11 12.20
CA THR A 44 -5.84 -9.46 12.75
C THR A 44 -4.60 -9.51 13.64
N GLY A 45 -3.66 -8.57 13.47
CA GLY A 45 -2.40 -8.57 14.19
C GLY A 45 -1.46 -9.72 13.80
N ASP A 46 -1.75 -10.41 12.70
CA ASP A 46 -0.93 -11.54 12.24
C ASP A 46 0.41 -10.99 11.71
N THR A 47 1.55 -11.42 12.25
CA THR A 47 2.90 -10.99 11.81
C THR A 47 3.59 -12.03 10.92
N THR A 48 3.05 -13.26 10.88
CA THR A 48 3.58 -14.44 10.19
C THR A 48 4.01 -14.26 8.72
N SER A 49 3.45 -13.30 7.98
CA SER A 49 3.69 -13.07 6.55
C SER A 49 4.20 -11.65 6.25
N HIS A 50 4.81 -10.97 7.24
CA HIS A 50 5.31 -9.62 7.10
C HIS A 50 6.21 -9.40 5.88
N SER A 51 7.16 -10.32 5.71
CA SER A 51 8.15 -10.26 4.64
C SER A 51 7.48 -10.37 3.26
N GLY A 52 6.42 -11.18 3.14
CA GLY A 52 5.65 -11.29 1.89
C GLY A 52 4.80 -10.04 1.60
N LEU A 53 4.25 -9.41 2.63
CA LEU A 53 3.45 -8.19 2.48
C LEU A 53 4.32 -6.99 2.07
N THR A 54 5.42 -6.77 2.80
CA THR A 54 6.39 -5.70 2.50
C THR A 54 7.02 -5.89 1.12
N HIS A 55 7.42 -7.11 0.77
CA HIS A 55 7.94 -7.43 -0.55
C HIS A 55 6.90 -7.21 -1.66
N GLY A 56 5.64 -7.63 -1.43
CA GLY A 56 4.55 -7.41 -2.39
C GLY A 56 4.27 -5.92 -2.64
N VAL A 57 4.27 -5.10 -1.58
CA VAL A 57 4.10 -3.64 -1.70
C VAL A 57 5.26 -3.00 -2.47
N SER A 58 6.51 -3.42 -2.20
CA SER A 58 7.67 -2.94 -2.95
C SER A 58 7.60 -3.31 -4.43
N LEU A 59 7.26 -4.55 -4.75
CA LEU A 59 7.13 -5.00 -6.15
C LEU A 59 6.05 -4.22 -6.90
N SER A 60 4.91 -3.96 -6.25
CA SER A 60 3.88 -3.09 -6.81
C SER A 60 4.38 -1.67 -7.00
N ALA A 61 5.10 -1.11 -6.03
CA ALA A 61 5.68 0.23 -6.18
C ALA A 61 6.65 0.32 -7.38
N GLU A 62 7.52 -0.67 -7.56
CA GLU A 62 8.45 -0.76 -8.69
C GLU A 62 7.70 -0.83 -10.03
N ARG A 63 6.61 -1.61 -10.09
CA ARG A 63 5.78 -1.73 -11.30
C ARG A 63 5.07 -0.43 -11.64
N PHE A 64 4.57 0.29 -10.63
CA PHE A 64 3.88 1.57 -10.81
C PHE A 64 4.83 2.75 -11.01
N GLU A 65 6.14 2.59 -10.82
CA GLU A 65 7.09 3.71 -10.85
C GLU A 65 7.20 4.37 -12.23
N ALA A 66 7.13 3.57 -13.29
CA ALA A 66 7.25 4.04 -14.66
C ALA A 66 6.01 4.85 -15.11
N ASP A 67 4.82 4.32 -14.84
CA ASP A 67 3.54 4.89 -15.32
C ASP A 67 2.90 5.85 -14.30
N HIS A 68 3.10 5.61 -13.00
CA HIS A 68 2.40 6.28 -11.90
C HIS A 68 3.33 6.60 -10.71
N PRO A 69 4.31 7.53 -10.87
CA PRO A 69 5.31 7.83 -9.84
C PRO A 69 4.70 8.30 -8.51
N GLY A 70 3.53 8.96 -8.55
CA GLY A 70 2.82 9.37 -7.34
C GLY A 70 2.25 8.20 -6.52
N VAL A 71 1.76 7.16 -7.19
CA VAL A 71 1.26 5.93 -6.56
C VAL A 71 2.44 5.10 -6.05
N ALA A 72 3.48 4.95 -6.86
CA ALA A 72 4.71 4.25 -6.49
C ALA A 72 5.34 4.85 -5.22
N GLY A 73 5.42 6.19 -5.13
CA GLY A 73 5.91 6.87 -3.94
C GLY A 73 5.06 6.59 -2.69
N ALA A 74 3.74 6.55 -2.83
CA ALA A 74 2.84 6.22 -1.72
C ALA A 74 3.00 4.76 -1.27
N LEU A 75 3.08 3.81 -2.21
CA LEU A 75 3.32 2.39 -1.93
C LEU A 75 4.67 2.17 -1.24
N ARG A 76 5.75 2.84 -1.70
CA ARG A 76 7.05 2.78 -1.01
C ARG A 76 6.97 3.31 0.42
N GLY A 77 6.26 4.42 0.64
CA GLY A 77 6.02 4.97 1.98
C GLY A 77 5.28 3.98 2.88
N ILE A 78 4.31 3.26 2.35
CA ILE A 78 3.58 2.19 3.04
C ILE A 78 4.51 1.00 3.36
N GLY A 79 5.34 0.56 2.40
CA GLY A 79 6.31 -0.52 2.61
C GLY A 79 7.32 -0.20 3.72
N VAL A 80 7.85 1.02 3.74
CA VAL A 80 8.74 1.51 4.81
C VAL A 80 8.00 1.58 6.15
N ALA A 81 6.75 2.05 6.16
CA ALA A 81 5.93 2.08 7.37
C ALA A 81 5.70 0.68 7.93
N LEU A 82 5.35 -0.28 7.08
CA LEU A 82 5.20 -1.68 7.46
C LEU A 82 6.49 -2.22 8.08
N ALA A 83 7.63 -2.08 7.40
CA ALA A 83 8.93 -2.53 7.89
C ALA A 83 9.29 -1.91 9.25
N ASN A 84 9.00 -0.62 9.44
CA ASN A 84 9.26 0.09 10.69
C ASN A 84 8.37 -0.35 11.85
N ILE A 85 7.17 -0.86 11.60
CA ILE A 85 6.27 -1.31 12.67
C ILE A 85 6.59 -2.76 13.10
N GLY A 86 7.33 -3.54 12.30
CA GLY A 86 7.63 -4.94 12.64
C GLY A 86 6.39 -5.85 12.63
N ILE A 87 5.43 -5.45 11.76
CA ILE A 87 4.23 -6.12 11.20
C ILE A 87 4.38 -7.57 10.79
#